data_AF-A0A957VRT5-F1
#
_entry.id   AF-A0A957VRT5-F1
#
_cell.length_a   1.000
_cell.length_b   1.000
_cell.length_c   1.000
_cell.angle_alpha   90.00
_cell.angle_beta   90.00
_cell.angle_gamma   90.00
#
_symmetry.space_group_name_H-M   'P 1'
#
loop_
_entity.id
_entity.type
_entity.pdbx_description
1 polymer ?
#
loop_
_entity_poly.entity_id
_entity_poly.type
_entity_poly.pdbx_seq_one_letter_code
_entity_poly.pdbx_strand_id
1 'polypeptide(L)' 'ALKQRILAHWDEIQAIAAQVPPPEEIAALLEKVGGPTIVADLGLTAEEQALAEANGHFLRNRFTVRKLMRVLNP' A
#
# COMPACT_ATOMS: atom_id res chain seq x y z
N ALA A 1 -20.83 -1.55 11.32
CA ALA A 1 -20.94 -0.39 10.39
C ALA A 1 -19.83 -0.38 9.33
N LEU A 2 -18.55 -0.11 9.65
CA LEU A 2 -17.50 0.04 8.61
C LEU A 2 -17.26 -1.23 7.77
N LYS A 3 -17.06 -2.39 8.39
CA LYS A 3 -16.84 -3.67 7.68
C LYS A 3 -17.99 -4.01 6.72
N GLN A 4 -19.24 -3.75 7.13
CA GLN A 4 -20.42 -3.95 6.28
C GLN A 4 -20.43 -3.00 5.08
N ARG A 5 -20.06 -1.73 5.27
CA ARG A 5 -19.91 -0.78 4.16
C ARG A 5 -18.83 -1.21 3.17
N ILE A 6 -17.69 -1.69 3.67
CA ILE A 6 -16.62 -2.23 2.82
C ILE A 6 -17.14 -3.41 2.00
N LEU A 7 -17.84 -4.35 2.64
CA LEU A 7 -18.41 -5.52 1.96
C LEU A 7 -19.46 -5.13 0.91
N ALA A 8 -20.31 -4.14 1.21
CA ALA A 8 -21.35 -3.66 0.30
C ALA A 8 -20.79 -2.98 -0.97
N HIS A 9 -19.55 -2.46 -0.91
CA HIS A 9 -18.88 -1.79 -2.03
C HIS A 9 -17.62 -2.55 -2.49
N TRP A 10 -17.53 -3.85 -2.23
CA TRP A 10 -16.31 -4.60 -2.44
C TRP A 10 -15.86 -4.59 -3.91
N ASP A 11 -16.78 -4.79 -4.84
CA ASP A 11 -16.49 -4.79 -6.27
C ASP A 11 -15.97 -3.42 -6.75
N GLU A 12 -16.54 -2.33 -6.25
CA GLU A 12 -16.07 -0.96 -6.55
C GLU A 12 -14.65 -0.74 -6.02
N ILE A 13 -14.35 -1.22 -4.81
CA ILE A 13 -13.00 -1.14 -4.23
C ILE A 13 -12.01 -1.93 -5.10
N GLN A 14 -12.37 -3.13 -5.53
CA GLN A 14 -11.52 -3.93 -6.42
C GLN A 14 -11.31 -3.25 -7.78
N ALA A 15 -12.35 -2.63 -8.35
CA ALA A 15 -12.24 -1.88 -9.60
C ALA A 15 -11.32 -0.65 -9.51
N ILE A 16 -11.29 0.04 -8.36
CA ILE A 16 -10.33 1.12 -8.10
C ILE A 16 -8.91 0.55 -7.97
N ALA A 17 -8.73 -0.54 -7.21
CA ALA A 17 -7.42 -1.16 -7.02
C ALA A 17 -6.82 -1.66 -8.36
N ALA A 18 -7.66 -2.16 -9.26
CA ALA A 18 -7.26 -2.62 -10.59
C ALA A 18 -6.73 -1.51 -11.53
N GLN A 19 -6.91 -0.23 -11.18
CA GLN A 19 -6.34 0.89 -11.94
C GLN A 19 -4.87 1.15 -11.61
N VAL A 20 -4.33 0.52 -10.56
CA VAL A 20 -2.92 0.65 -10.19
C VAL A 20 -2.10 -0.33 -11.04
N PRO A 21 -1.02 0.11 -11.71
CA PRO A 21 -0.15 -0.79 -12.45
C PRO A 21 0.44 -1.90 -11.57
N PRO A 22 0.76 -3.07 -12.14
CA PRO A 22 1.43 -4.14 -11.41
C PRO A 22 2.75 -3.67 -10.76
N PRO A 23 3.14 -4.24 -9.61
CA PRO A 23 4.34 -3.82 -8.89
C PRO A 23 5.62 -3.97 -9.74
N GLU A 24 5.70 -4.98 -10.59
CA GLU A 24 6.82 -5.20 -11.51
C GLU A 24 6.95 -4.09 -12.56
N GLU A 25 5.83 -3.52 -13.02
CA GLU A 25 5.85 -2.40 -13.96
C GLU A 25 6.38 -1.13 -13.29
N ILE A 26 5.92 -0.85 -12.07
CA ILE A 26 6.39 0.28 -11.28
C ILE A 26 7.89 0.17 -10.98
N ALA A 27 8.37 -1.02 -10.59
CA ALA A 27 9.79 -1.27 -10.34
C ALA A 27 10.64 -1.02 -11.60
N ALA A 28 10.23 -1.55 -12.75
CA ALA A 28 10.95 -1.35 -14.02
C ALA A 28 11.01 0.13 -14.44
N LEU A 29 9.94 0.90 -14.20
CA LEU A 29 9.91 2.33 -14.47
C LEU A 29 10.86 3.13 -13.56
N LEU A 30 10.95 2.76 -12.28
CA LEU A 30 11.90 3.37 -11.35
C LEU A 30 13.34 3.05 -11.72
N GLU A 31 13.66 1.78 -12.02
CA GLU A 31 15.01 1.36 -12.44
C GLU A 31 15.48 2.11 -13.70
N LYS A 32 14.59 2.33 -14.67
CA LYS A 32 14.89 3.04 -15.91
C LYS A 32 15.43 4.46 -15.69
N VAL A 33 15.06 5.11 -14.60
CA VAL A 33 15.53 6.46 -14.23
C VAL A 33 16.56 6.44 -13.11
N GLY A 34 17.07 5.26 -12.72
CA GLY A 34 18.00 5.09 -11.61
C GLY A 34 17.37 5.28 -10.23
N GLY A 35 16.05 5.13 -10.13
CA GLY A 35 15.32 5.19 -8.88
C GLY A 35 15.43 3.89 -8.06
N PRO A 36 15.46 3.98 -6.72
CA PRO A 36 15.52 2.80 -5.85
C PRO A 36 14.22 1.99 -5.90
N THR A 37 14.33 0.66 -5.93
CA THR A 37 13.16 -0.26 -5.95
C THR A 37 13.04 -1.10 -4.68
N ILE A 38 14.08 -1.14 -3.85
CA ILE A 38 14.05 -1.77 -2.53
C ILE A 38 14.41 -0.77 -1.43
N VAL A 39 13.91 -1.03 -0.21
CA VAL A 39 14.11 -0.14 0.94
C VAL A 39 15.59 0.01 1.31
N ALA A 40 16.38 -1.04 1.12
CA ALA A 40 17.82 -1.01 1.41
C ALA A 40 18.58 0.03 0.55
N ASP A 41 18.12 0.30 -0.68
CA ASP A 41 18.74 1.32 -1.56
C ASP A 41 18.57 2.74 -1.00
N LEU A 42 17.58 2.94 -0.12
CA LEU A 42 17.34 4.20 0.60
C LEU A 42 18.16 4.29 1.90
N GLY A 43 18.97 3.27 2.23
CA GLY A 43 19.73 3.20 3.47
C GLY A 43 18.88 2.90 4.72
N LEU A 44 17.69 2.32 4.53
CA LEU A 44 16.74 1.98 5.59
C LEU A 44 16.74 0.47 5.88
N THR A 45 16.44 0.10 7.12
CA THR A 45 16.43 -1.30 7.55
C THR A 45 15.09 -1.99 7.29
N ALA A 46 15.09 -3.33 7.37
CA ALA A 46 13.87 -4.11 7.32
C ALA A 46 12.93 -3.83 8.51
N GLU A 47 13.47 -3.52 9.69
CA GLU A 47 12.63 -3.12 10.83
C GLU A 47 11.94 -1.77 10.57
N GLU A 48 12.66 -0.81 9.98
CA GLU A 48 12.09 0.49 9.61
C GLU A 48 11.02 0.35 8.53
N GLN A 49 11.25 -0.52 7.53
CA GLN A 49 10.23 -0.87 6.55
C GLN A 49 8.98 -1.41 7.24
N ALA A 50 9.12 -2.43 8.09
CA ALA A 50 8.01 -3.07 8.77
C ALA A 50 7.25 -2.07 9.67
N LEU A 51 7.97 -1.16 10.34
CA LEU A 51 7.37 -0.12 11.17
C LEU A 51 6.54 0.87 10.35
N ALA A 52 7.10 1.38 9.24
CA ALA A 52 6.43 2.31 8.34
C ALA A 52 5.18 1.66 7.71
N GLU A 53 5.30 0.40 7.33
CA GLU A 53 4.22 -0.41 6.82
C GLU A 53 3.08 -0.57 7.86
N ALA A 54 3.41 -0.98 9.08
CA ALA A 54 2.42 -1.23 10.13
C ALA A 54 1.72 0.06 10.62
N ASN A 55 2.36 1.22 10.50
CA ASN A 55 1.92 2.46 11.17
C ASN A 55 1.65 3.65 10.23
N GLY A 56 1.98 3.57 8.95
CA GLY A 56 1.86 4.70 8.02
C GLY A 56 0.45 5.30 7.91
N HIS A 57 -0.60 4.52 8.16
CA HIS A 57 -1.99 5.01 8.16
C HIS A 57 -2.32 5.92 9.35
N PHE A 58 -1.46 6.04 10.36
CA PHE A 58 -1.63 6.98 11.47
C PHE A 58 -1.17 8.39 11.13
N LEU A 59 -0.36 8.59 10.08
CA LEU A 59 0.20 9.89 9.72
C LEU A 59 -0.84 10.90 9.23
N ARG A 60 -1.97 10.43 8.68
CA ARG A 60 -3.05 11.29 8.19
C ARG A 60 -4.39 10.59 8.29
N ASN A 61 -5.44 11.35 8.58
CA ASN A 61 -6.82 10.86 8.54
C ASN A 61 -7.31 10.66 7.09
N ARG A 62 -6.79 9.62 6.43
CA ARG A 62 -7.21 9.15 5.09
C ARG A 62 -7.46 7.65 5.15
N PHE A 63 -8.44 7.19 4.39
CA PHE A 63 -8.69 5.75 4.21
C PHE A 63 -7.95 5.27 2.95
N THR A 64 -6.80 4.62 3.14
CA THR A 64 -5.97 4.05 2.05
C THR A 64 -5.92 2.52 2.16
N VAL A 65 -5.29 1.86 1.18
CA VAL A 65 -5.10 0.40 1.20
C VAL A 65 -4.43 -0.10 2.49
N ARG A 66 -3.51 0.67 3.10
CA ARG A 66 -2.89 0.30 4.39
C ARG A 66 -3.94 0.15 5.51
N LYS A 67 -4.92 1.05 5.56
CA LYS A 67 -6.02 0.98 6.54
C LYS A 67 -7.01 -0.13 6.21
N LEU A 68 -7.27 -0.38 4.92
CA LEU A 68 -8.08 -1.52 4.47
C LEU A 68 -7.44 -2.85 4.89
N MET A 69 -6.15 -3.05 4.64
CA MET A 69 -5.43 -4.26 5.03
C MET A 69 -5.53 -4.55 6.52
N ARG A 70 -5.43 -3.54 7.38
CA ARG A 70 -5.64 -3.69 8.84
C ARG A 70 -7.06 -4.11 9.22
N VAL A 71 -8.07 -3.76 8.41
CA VAL A 71 -9.45 -4.19 8.64
C VAL A 71 -9.67 -5.64 8.19
N LEU A 72 -8.96 -6.09 7.15
CA LEU A 72 -9.08 -7.42 6.53
C LEU A 72 -8.21 -8.50 7.19
N ASN A 73 -6.99 -8.15 7.61
CA ASN A 73 -6.06 -8.99 8.36
C ASN A 73 -5.99 -8.47 9.81
N PRO A 74 -6.94 -8.87 10.68
CA PRO A 74 -6.97 -8.43 12.08
C PRO A 74 -5.80 -9.00 12.89
#